data_AF-A0A3B8NH61-F1
#
_entry.id   AF-A0A3B8NH61-F1
#
_cell.length_a   1.000
_cell.length_b   1.000
_cell.length_c   1.000
_cell.angle_alpha   90.00
_cell.angle_beta   90.00
_cell.angle_gamma   90.00
#
_symmetry.space_group_name_H-M   'P 1'
#
loop_
_entity.id
_entity.type
_entity.pdbx_description
1 polymer ?
#
loop_
_entity_poly.entity_id
_entity_poly.type
_entity_poly.pdbx_seq_one_letter_code
_entity_poly.pdbx_strand_id
1 'polypeptide(L)'
;MKLIKTAFLFLILITNPYLCNAFEVIEGEIIEITGPDDMNLDPQNTIIAVDSYGNGDSIVNGVEFFTDRDGLGSQTAGEGMVEKDGVSITTTTTNFIDNWSNGANGPAFTGLDADSAANLSEIMRDIRWSAAPSPISIDITGLVSGSIYNVKLLFNEGADRNRGWDIAVNDELVVDNITSEGGDGFWTPENSFVYSGDFTAT
;
A
#
# COMPACT_ATOMS: atom_id res chain seq x y z
N MET A 1 -56.63 32.53 7.89
CA MET A 1 -56.01 31.25 8.32
C MET A 1 -54.51 31.37 8.08
N LYS A 2 -53.71 31.53 9.14
CA LYS A 2 -52.24 31.65 9.05
C LYS A 2 -51.65 30.25 9.18
N LEU A 3 -50.85 29.79 8.20
CA LEU A 3 -49.92 28.68 8.38
C LEU A 3 -48.59 29.07 7.71
N ILE A 4 -47.63 29.50 8.53
CA ILE A 4 -46.45 28.76 9.05
C ILE A 4 -45.34 28.75 7.99
N LYS A 5 -44.38 29.68 8.17
CA LYS A 5 -43.08 29.65 7.51
C LYS A 5 -42.17 28.75 8.35
N THR A 6 -41.74 27.62 7.78
CA THR A 6 -40.72 26.76 8.40
C THR A 6 -39.35 27.36 8.11
N ALA A 7 -38.56 27.61 9.14
CA ALA A 7 -37.16 27.95 9.04
C ALA A 7 -36.34 26.77 9.57
N PHE A 8 -35.38 26.28 8.77
CA PHE A 8 -34.35 25.37 9.24
C PHE A 8 -33.16 26.19 9.72
N LEU A 9 -32.84 26.06 11.00
CA LEU A 9 -31.59 26.56 11.58
C LEU A 9 -30.60 25.38 11.58
N PHE A 10 -29.57 25.44 10.75
CA PHE A 10 -28.44 24.52 10.81
C PHE A 10 -27.40 25.16 11.73
N LEU A 11 -27.20 24.58 12.91
CA LEU A 11 -26.20 24.99 13.88
C LEU A 11 -25.08 23.95 13.86
N ILE A 12 -23.95 24.27 13.23
CA ILE A 12 -22.71 23.50 13.41
C ILE A 12 -21.97 24.13 14.59
N LEU A 13 -22.06 23.49 15.76
CA LEU A 13 -21.13 23.73 16.85
C LEU A 13 -19.81 23.00 16.51
N ILE A 14 -18.77 23.75 16.15
CA ILE A 14 -17.41 23.23 16.21
C ILE A 14 -16.92 23.50 17.63
N THR A 15 -16.94 22.48 18.49
CA THR A 15 -16.33 22.55 19.82
C THR A 15 -15.20 21.53 19.94
N ASN A 16 -14.02 22.10 20.17
CA ASN A 16 -12.79 21.55 20.74
C ASN A 16 -11.73 20.94 19.81
N PRO A 17 -10.44 21.24 20.11
CA PRO A 17 -9.26 20.71 19.44
C PRO A 17 -9.03 19.27 19.91
N TYR A 18 -8.24 18.50 19.16
CA TYR A 18 -8.07 17.04 19.26
C TYR A 18 -9.22 16.24 18.63
N LEU A 19 -9.51 16.48 17.34
CA LEU A 19 -9.92 15.37 16.50
C LEU A 19 -8.65 14.53 16.31
N CYS A 20 -8.53 13.44 17.06
CA CYS A 20 -8.00 12.24 16.45
C CYS A 20 -8.95 11.97 15.28
N ASN A 21 -8.52 12.28 14.04
CA ASN A 21 -9.33 11.92 12.89
C ASN A 21 -9.52 10.40 12.96
N ALA A 22 -10.75 9.92 12.96
CA ALA A 22 -10.98 8.49 12.85
C ALA A 22 -10.38 8.03 11.51
N PHE A 23 -9.74 6.86 11.50
CA PHE A 23 -9.30 6.24 10.25
C PHE A 23 -10.45 6.24 9.23
N GLU A 24 -10.19 6.73 8.02
CA GLU A 24 -11.18 6.82 6.94
C GLU A 24 -10.58 6.38 5.60
N VAL A 25 -11.30 5.50 4.90
CA VAL A 25 -11.05 5.20 3.49
C VAL A 25 -12.01 6.04 2.65
N ILE A 26 -11.47 7.00 1.91
CA ILE A 26 -12.23 7.93 1.06
C ILE A 26 -12.48 7.29 -0.30
N GLU A 27 -11.47 6.65 -0.87
CA GLU A 27 -11.53 5.91 -2.13
C GLU A 27 -10.72 4.61 -2.05
N GLY A 28 -11.24 3.54 -2.66
CA GLY A 28 -10.64 2.21 -2.59
C GLY A 28 -11.09 1.41 -1.35
N GLU A 29 -10.25 0.47 -0.94
CA GLU A 29 -10.48 -0.40 0.21
C GLU A 29 -9.15 -0.80 0.88
N ILE A 30 -9.21 -1.14 2.17
CA ILE A 30 -8.12 -1.77 2.91
C ILE A 30 -8.62 -3.11 3.41
N ILE A 31 -7.86 -4.15 3.09
CA ILE A 31 -8.17 -5.54 3.45
C ILE A 31 -6.99 -6.11 4.22
N GLU A 32 -7.27 -6.75 5.35
CA GLU A 32 -6.30 -7.61 6.03
C GLU A 32 -6.17 -8.93 5.27
N ILE A 33 -4.94 -9.34 4.97
CA ILE A 33 -4.65 -10.53 4.17
C ILE A 33 -3.99 -11.61 5.02
N THR A 34 -4.33 -12.86 4.72
CA THR A 34 -3.74 -14.07 5.31
C THR A 34 -2.81 -14.81 4.35
N GLY A 35 -2.76 -14.34 3.09
CA GLY A 35 -1.81 -14.78 2.08
C GLY A 35 -2.18 -14.35 0.67
N PRO A 36 -1.53 -14.94 -0.35
CA PRO A 36 -1.59 -14.45 -1.72
C PRO A 36 -2.96 -14.63 -2.38
N ASP A 37 -3.79 -15.56 -1.90
CA ASP A 37 -5.10 -15.85 -2.46
C ASP A 37 -6.13 -14.75 -2.16
N ASP A 38 -5.88 -13.93 -1.13
CA ASP A 38 -6.76 -12.80 -0.75
C ASP A 38 -6.57 -11.59 -1.69
N MET A 39 -5.47 -11.54 -2.45
CA MET A 39 -5.11 -10.38 -3.27
C MET A 39 -5.76 -10.35 -4.66
N ASN A 40 -6.35 -11.47 -5.09
CA ASN A 40 -6.95 -11.65 -6.42
C ASN A 40 -6.01 -11.21 -7.57
N LEU A 41 -4.75 -11.64 -7.51
CA LEU A 41 -3.73 -11.35 -8.53
C LEU A 41 -4.10 -11.97 -9.88
N ASP A 42 -3.99 -11.18 -10.96
CA ASP A 42 -4.26 -11.63 -12.32
C ASP A 42 -3.02 -11.46 -13.21
N PRO A 43 -2.25 -12.53 -13.46
CA PRO A 43 -1.02 -12.46 -14.24
C PRO A 43 -1.23 -12.04 -15.70
N GLN A 44 -2.45 -12.08 -16.23
CA GLN A 44 -2.73 -11.61 -17.59
C GLN A 44 -2.93 -10.09 -17.67
N ASN A 45 -3.32 -9.46 -16.55
CA ASN A 45 -3.66 -8.04 -16.51
C ASN A 45 -2.73 -7.22 -15.61
N THR A 46 -1.86 -7.86 -14.81
CA THR A 46 -0.82 -7.15 -14.07
C THR A 46 0.21 -6.56 -15.03
N ILE A 47 0.30 -5.23 -15.04
CA ILE A 47 1.27 -4.48 -15.86
C ILE A 47 2.68 -4.62 -15.28
N ILE A 48 2.80 -4.38 -13.97
CA ILE A 48 4.05 -4.38 -13.21
C ILE A 48 3.73 -4.60 -11.72
N ALA A 49 4.56 -5.37 -11.03
CA ALA A 49 4.52 -5.55 -9.57
C ALA A 49 5.93 -5.41 -9.01
N VAL A 50 6.08 -4.72 -7.88
CA VAL A 50 7.38 -4.35 -7.32
C VAL A 50 7.54 -4.91 -5.92
N ASP A 51 8.65 -5.60 -5.69
CA ASP A 51 9.15 -5.99 -4.37
C ASP A 51 10.05 -4.85 -3.84
N SER A 52 9.52 -4.08 -2.87
CA SER A 52 10.12 -2.85 -2.38
C SER A 52 11.29 -3.13 -1.45
N TYR A 53 12.48 -2.79 -1.90
CA TYR A 53 13.76 -3.18 -1.32
C TYR A 53 13.85 -4.70 -1.18
N GLY A 54 13.40 -5.46 -2.18
CA GLY A 54 13.42 -6.92 -2.19
C GLY A 54 14.79 -7.56 -2.34
N ASN A 55 14.90 -8.86 -2.04
CA ASN A 55 16.17 -9.62 -2.16
C ASN A 55 16.33 -10.34 -3.51
N GLY A 56 15.36 -10.24 -4.39
CA GLY A 56 15.35 -10.84 -5.72
C GLY A 56 13.95 -10.89 -6.29
N ASP A 57 13.84 -11.16 -7.58
CA ASP A 57 12.54 -11.33 -8.24
C ASP A 57 11.85 -12.60 -7.74
N SER A 58 10.53 -12.53 -7.54
CA SER A 58 9.72 -13.61 -6.99
C SER A 58 8.37 -13.71 -7.69
N ILE A 59 7.78 -14.91 -7.72
CA ILE A 59 6.47 -15.13 -8.36
C ILE A 59 5.42 -15.44 -7.30
N VAL A 60 4.31 -14.70 -7.31
CA VAL A 60 3.17 -14.91 -6.40
C VAL A 60 1.90 -15.04 -7.23
N ASN A 61 1.24 -16.20 -7.15
CA ASN A 61 0.03 -16.52 -7.92
C ASN A 61 0.17 -16.21 -9.43
N GLY A 62 1.37 -16.47 -9.97
CA GLY A 62 1.72 -16.27 -11.38
C GLY A 62 2.14 -14.84 -11.75
N VAL A 63 2.00 -13.86 -10.85
CA VAL A 63 2.50 -12.50 -11.04
C VAL A 63 3.96 -12.43 -10.59
N GLU A 64 4.83 -11.91 -11.45
CA GLU A 64 6.24 -11.66 -11.13
C GLU A 64 6.38 -10.29 -10.44
N PHE A 65 6.88 -10.32 -9.20
CA PHE A 65 7.29 -9.17 -8.44
C PHE A 65 8.78 -8.94 -8.67
N PHE A 66 9.11 -7.80 -9.27
CA PHE A 66 10.50 -7.43 -9.53
C PHE A 66 11.05 -6.65 -8.35
N THR A 67 12.23 -7.02 -7.86
CA THR A 67 12.87 -6.19 -6.82
C THR A 67 13.32 -4.86 -7.41
N ASP A 68 13.10 -3.79 -6.65
CA ASP A 68 13.63 -2.46 -6.95
C ASP A 68 15.03 -2.21 -6.33
N ARG A 69 15.67 -3.23 -5.74
CA ARG A 69 17.01 -3.12 -5.14
C ARG A 69 18.10 -3.25 -6.20
N ASP A 70 18.99 -2.27 -6.27
CA ASP A 70 19.98 -2.17 -7.35
C ASP A 70 20.86 -3.43 -7.47
N GLY A 71 20.93 -3.98 -8.68
CA GLY A 71 21.72 -5.16 -9.00
C GLY A 71 21.14 -6.52 -8.60
N LEU A 72 19.92 -6.60 -8.07
CA LEU A 72 19.30 -7.88 -7.67
C LEU A 72 18.16 -8.37 -8.58
N GLY A 73 17.43 -7.46 -9.24
CA GLY A 73 16.29 -7.81 -10.09
C GLY A 73 16.61 -7.73 -11.58
N SER A 74 15.88 -8.51 -12.38
CA SER A 74 16.03 -8.56 -13.84
C SER A 74 15.53 -7.30 -14.55
N GLN A 75 14.58 -6.59 -13.94
CA GLN A 75 13.97 -5.35 -14.43
C GLN A 75 14.34 -4.13 -13.59
N THR A 76 15.30 -4.25 -12.68
CA THR A 76 15.78 -3.13 -11.87
C THR A 76 16.51 -2.13 -12.79
N ALA A 77 16.03 -0.89 -12.82
CA ALA A 77 16.63 0.20 -13.59
C ALA A 77 17.54 1.11 -12.73
N GLY A 78 17.50 0.92 -11.41
CA GLY A 78 18.31 1.60 -10.40
C GLY A 78 17.70 1.38 -9.01
N GLU A 79 18.37 1.87 -7.97
CA GLU A 79 17.86 1.76 -6.60
C GLU A 79 16.50 2.46 -6.46
N GLY A 80 15.49 1.69 -6.06
CA GLY A 80 14.11 2.15 -5.95
C GLY A 80 13.37 2.22 -7.28
N MET A 81 13.86 1.62 -8.36
CA MET A 81 13.25 1.72 -9.69
C MET A 81 13.17 0.37 -10.43
N VAL A 82 11.97 0.05 -10.93
CA VAL A 82 11.71 -1.08 -11.84
C VAL A 82 11.13 -0.54 -13.15
N GLU A 83 11.61 -1.03 -14.28
CA GLU A 83 11.06 -0.73 -15.60
C GLU A 83 10.74 -2.02 -16.36
N LYS A 84 9.49 -2.15 -16.84
CA LYS A 84 9.04 -3.30 -17.63
C LYS A 84 8.09 -2.85 -18.74
N ASP A 85 8.35 -3.30 -19.96
CA ASP A 85 7.50 -3.05 -21.13
C ASP A 85 7.17 -1.57 -21.38
N GLY A 86 8.09 -0.67 -21.03
CA GLY A 86 7.92 0.79 -21.17
C GLY A 86 7.13 1.47 -20.05
N VAL A 87 6.75 0.73 -19.00
CA VAL A 87 6.18 1.26 -17.76
C VAL A 87 7.25 1.24 -16.67
N SER A 88 7.41 2.34 -15.95
CA SER A 88 8.35 2.44 -14.83
C SER A 88 7.62 2.72 -13.53
N ILE A 89 8.06 2.09 -12.44
CA ILE A 89 7.70 2.47 -11.07
C ILE A 89 8.97 2.91 -10.35
N THR A 90 8.93 4.11 -9.77
CA THR A 90 10.02 4.66 -8.95
C THR A 90 9.51 4.95 -7.54
N THR A 91 10.10 4.28 -6.56
CA THR A 91 9.85 4.51 -5.13
C THR A 91 10.94 5.40 -4.55
N THR A 92 10.58 6.63 -4.18
CA THR A 92 11.50 7.58 -3.53
C THR A 92 11.29 7.58 -2.02
N THR A 93 12.31 7.16 -1.27
CA THR A 93 12.35 7.20 0.20
C THR A 93 13.70 7.70 0.72
N THR A 94 13.79 7.92 2.03
CA THR A 94 15.04 8.34 2.70
C THR A 94 15.83 7.19 3.31
N ASN A 95 15.18 6.07 3.58
CA ASN A 95 15.77 4.92 4.26
C ASN A 95 15.20 3.59 3.74
N PHE A 96 15.90 2.52 4.07
CA PHE A 96 15.52 1.14 3.82
C PHE A 96 16.06 0.23 4.93
N ILE A 97 15.40 -0.91 5.18
CA ILE A 97 15.77 -1.87 6.22
C ILE A 97 15.54 -3.30 5.72
N ASP A 98 16.60 -4.12 5.75
CA ASP A 98 16.51 -5.58 5.65
C ASP A 98 15.94 -6.18 6.93
N ASN A 99 15.12 -7.22 6.80
CA ASN A 99 14.55 -7.99 7.90
C ASN A 99 13.72 -7.14 8.88
N TRP A 100 12.90 -6.26 8.33
CA TRP A 100 12.03 -5.38 9.11
C TRP A 100 10.95 -6.12 9.87
N SER A 101 10.35 -7.11 9.21
CA SER A 101 9.24 -7.90 9.73
C SER A 101 9.58 -8.63 11.03
N ASN A 102 8.54 -9.05 11.76
CA ASN A 102 8.66 -9.60 13.10
C ASN A 102 9.64 -10.78 13.14
N GLY A 103 10.59 -10.72 14.08
CA GLY A 103 11.59 -11.78 14.26
C GLY A 103 12.54 -11.96 13.06
N ALA A 104 12.70 -10.96 12.20
CA ALA A 104 13.51 -11.00 10.99
C ALA A 104 13.02 -12.01 9.92
N ASN A 105 11.77 -12.49 10.04
CA ASN A 105 11.12 -13.32 9.03
C ASN A 105 9.91 -12.56 8.48
N GLY A 106 9.53 -12.83 7.24
CA GLY A 106 8.28 -12.31 6.68
C GLY A 106 7.04 -12.83 7.43
N PRO A 107 5.85 -12.26 7.18
CA PRO A 107 4.60 -12.75 7.75
C PRO A 107 4.35 -14.21 7.38
N ALA A 108 3.74 -14.98 8.29
CA ALA A 108 3.48 -16.41 8.10
C ALA A 108 2.22 -16.64 7.24
N PHE A 109 2.33 -16.36 5.95
CA PHE A 109 1.22 -16.53 5.02
C PHE A 109 0.88 -17.99 4.73
N THR A 110 -0.39 -18.21 4.40
CA THR A 110 -0.89 -19.49 3.88
C THR A 110 -1.57 -19.27 2.54
N GLY A 111 -1.62 -20.30 1.70
CA GLY A 111 -2.29 -20.24 0.41
C GLY A 111 -2.39 -21.60 -0.24
N LEU A 112 -3.12 -21.67 -1.35
CA LEU A 112 -3.27 -22.86 -2.18
C LEU A 112 -1.92 -23.30 -2.79
N ASP A 113 -1.06 -22.33 -3.13
CA ASP A 113 0.31 -22.54 -3.55
C ASP A 113 1.29 -22.12 -2.44
N ALA A 114 2.04 -23.10 -1.93
CA ALA A 114 3.00 -22.88 -0.85
C ALA A 114 4.20 -22.02 -1.29
N ASP A 115 4.61 -22.10 -2.56
CA ASP A 115 5.72 -21.30 -3.07
C ASP A 115 5.28 -19.83 -3.18
N SER A 116 4.06 -19.56 -3.67
CA SER A 116 3.48 -18.21 -3.68
C SER A 116 3.34 -17.62 -2.28
N ALA A 117 2.93 -18.42 -1.28
CA ALA A 117 2.85 -17.96 0.11
C ALA A 117 4.23 -17.62 0.69
N ALA A 118 5.24 -18.45 0.44
CA ALA A 118 6.61 -18.20 0.86
C ALA A 118 7.20 -16.96 0.17
N ASN A 119 6.96 -16.80 -1.13
CA ASN A 119 7.42 -15.65 -1.91
C ASN A 119 6.78 -14.35 -1.42
N LEU A 120 5.47 -14.34 -1.14
CA LEU A 120 4.82 -13.16 -0.55
C LEU A 120 5.39 -12.83 0.84
N SER A 121 5.73 -13.84 1.63
CA SER A 121 6.38 -13.64 2.93
C SER A 121 7.71 -12.92 2.77
N GLU A 122 8.55 -13.36 1.83
CA GLU A 122 9.83 -12.72 1.53
C GLU A 122 9.67 -11.29 1.00
N ILE A 123 8.71 -11.05 0.11
CA ILE A 123 8.38 -9.70 -0.41
C ILE A 123 7.97 -8.74 0.73
N MET A 124 7.20 -9.23 1.71
CA MET A 124 6.71 -8.40 2.82
C MET A 124 7.67 -8.35 4.02
N ARG A 125 8.91 -8.86 3.87
CA ARG A 125 9.89 -8.91 4.96
C ARG A 125 10.65 -7.60 5.15
N ASP A 126 10.99 -6.93 4.06
CA ASP A 126 11.86 -5.76 4.02
C ASP A 126 11.04 -4.48 3.75
N ILE A 127 11.62 -3.30 3.99
CA ILE A 127 10.92 -2.04 3.74
C ILE A 127 11.81 -0.94 3.17
N ARG A 128 11.17 -0.04 2.42
CA ARG A 128 11.58 1.36 2.24
C ARG A 128 10.73 2.26 3.15
N TRP A 129 11.34 3.28 3.75
CA TRP A 129 10.61 4.20 4.64
C TRP A 129 11.16 5.62 4.67
N SER A 130 10.30 6.54 5.11
CA SER A 130 10.66 7.94 5.39
C SER A 130 10.09 8.39 6.73
N ALA A 131 10.86 9.19 7.47
CA ALA A 131 10.35 9.82 8.69
C ALA A 131 9.49 11.03 8.33
N ALA A 132 8.38 11.23 9.06
CA ALA A 132 7.61 12.46 8.97
C ALA A 132 8.53 13.69 9.18
N PRO A 133 8.37 14.76 8.38
CA PRO A 133 7.28 15.02 7.43
C PRO A 133 7.57 14.56 5.98
N SER A 134 8.62 13.77 5.74
CA SER A 134 8.98 13.38 4.37
C SER A 134 8.07 12.24 3.88
N PRO A 135 7.42 12.36 2.71
CA PRO A 135 6.60 11.28 2.18
C PRO A 135 7.46 10.13 1.65
N ILE A 136 6.79 9.00 1.43
CA ILE A 136 7.20 7.98 0.46
C ILE A 136 6.47 8.34 -0.84
N SER A 137 7.21 8.57 -1.92
CA SER A 137 6.61 8.90 -3.22
C SER A 137 6.76 7.71 -4.16
N ILE A 138 5.67 7.35 -4.85
CA ILE A 138 5.66 6.30 -5.87
C ILE A 138 5.23 6.95 -7.17
N ASP A 139 6.16 7.10 -8.11
CA ASP A 139 5.90 7.66 -9.43
C ASP A 139 5.73 6.52 -10.43
N ILE A 140 4.62 6.50 -11.15
CA ILE A 140 4.35 5.53 -12.22
C ILE A 140 4.32 6.26 -13.55
N THR A 141 5.20 5.88 -14.47
CA THR A 141 5.27 6.49 -15.82
C THR A 141 5.08 5.44 -16.91
N GLY A 142 4.73 5.88 -18.13
CA GLY A 142 4.52 4.98 -19.27
C GLY A 142 3.12 4.38 -19.38
N LEU A 143 2.22 4.67 -18.43
CA LEU A 143 0.81 4.28 -18.51
C LEU A 143 0.07 5.01 -19.64
N VAL A 144 -0.93 4.36 -20.21
CA VAL A 144 -1.84 4.99 -21.18
C VAL A 144 -2.73 6.00 -20.46
N SER A 145 -2.47 7.29 -20.69
CA SER A 145 -3.25 8.40 -20.10
C SER A 145 -4.75 8.26 -20.38
N GLY A 146 -5.57 8.57 -19.36
CA GLY A 146 -7.02 8.42 -19.37
C GLY A 146 -7.54 6.98 -19.16
N SER A 147 -6.66 5.98 -19.07
CA SER A 147 -7.05 4.61 -18.70
C SER A 147 -7.09 4.43 -17.19
N ILE A 148 -7.94 3.53 -16.72
CA ILE A 148 -8.09 3.18 -15.31
C ILE A 148 -7.20 1.98 -14.99
N TYR A 149 -6.46 2.06 -13.89
CA TYR A 149 -5.60 1.00 -13.39
C TYR A 149 -5.91 0.73 -11.92
N ASN A 150 -5.92 -0.54 -11.53
CA ASN A 150 -5.96 -0.92 -10.12
C ASN A 150 -4.55 -0.76 -9.52
N VAL A 151 -4.44 0.03 -8.45
CA VAL A 151 -3.21 0.19 -7.66
C VAL A 151 -3.39 -0.57 -6.36
N LYS A 152 -2.42 -1.43 -6.03
CA LYS A 152 -2.37 -2.14 -4.74
C LYS A 152 -1.10 -1.77 -3.98
N LEU A 153 -1.22 -1.42 -2.70
CA LEU A 153 -0.10 -1.17 -1.79
C LEU A 153 -0.15 -2.18 -0.64
N LEU A 154 0.97 -2.85 -0.37
CA LEU A 154 1.10 -3.89 0.64
C LEU A 154 1.80 -3.32 1.88
N PHE A 155 1.25 -3.61 3.06
CA PHE A 155 1.77 -3.12 4.34
C PHE A 155 1.99 -4.26 5.32
N ASN A 156 3.15 -4.25 5.98
CA ASN A 156 3.49 -5.12 7.09
C ASN A 156 4.34 -4.33 8.11
N GLU A 157 4.09 -4.58 9.39
CA GLU A 157 4.80 -3.91 10.48
C GLU A 157 5.47 -4.95 11.38
N GLY A 158 6.77 -4.78 11.59
CA GLY A 158 7.56 -5.77 12.33
C GLY A 158 7.40 -5.76 13.85
N ALA A 159 6.71 -4.77 14.43
CA ALA A 159 6.41 -4.72 15.87
C ALA A 159 5.27 -3.73 16.18
N ASP A 160 4.66 -3.88 17.34
CA ASP A 160 3.70 -2.92 17.93
C ASP A 160 4.33 -1.51 18.05
N ARG A 161 3.98 -0.64 17.09
CA ARG A 161 4.55 0.71 16.93
C ARG A 161 3.54 1.76 16.47
N ASN A 162 2.32 1.35 16.14
CA ASN A 162 1.19 2.19 15.74
C ASN A 162 1.58 3.44 14.91
N ARG A 163 2.23 3.24 13.76
CA ARG A 163 2.64 4.36 12.89
C ARG A 163 1.46 4.78 12.03
N GLY A 164 1.12 6.07 12.05
CA GLY A 164 0.06 6.63 11.21
C GLY A 164 0.60 7.31 9.96
N TRP A 165 -0.15 7.23 8.86
CA TRP A 165 0.09 7.99 7.63
C TRP A 165 -1.22 8.20 6.85
N ASP A 166 -1.11 9.05 5.83
CA ASP A 166 -2.15 9.28 4.84
C ASP A 166 -1.72 8.67 3.51
N ILE A 167 -2.70 8.28 2.68
CA ILE A 167 -2.44 7.85 1.29
C ILE A 167 -3.09 8.87 0.38
N ALA A 168 -2.31 9.39 -0.57
CA ALA A 168 -2.80 10.24 -1.64
C ALA A 168 -2.40 9.67 -3.00
N VAL A 169 -3.29 9.82 -3.99
CA VAL A 169 -3.05 9.45 -5.39
C VAL A 169 -3.34 10.67 -6.25
N ASN A 170 -2.41 11.03 -7.13
CA ASN A 170 -2.51 12.24 -7.97
C ASN A 170 -2.83 13.51 -7.14
N ASP A 171 -2.14 13.68 -6.01
CA ASP A 171 -2.30 14.78 -5.04
C ASP A 171 -3.67 14.84 -4.31
N GLU A 172 -4.55 13.86 -4.51
CA GLU A 172 -5.85 13.75 -3.82
C GLU A 172 -5.77 12.72 -2.69
N LEU A 173 -6.28 13.08 -1.51
CA LEU A 173 -6.33 12.20 -0.33
C LEU A 173 -7.33 11.06 -0.57
N VAL A 174 -6.88 9.82 -0.45
CA VAL A 174 -7.70 8.61 -0.66
C VAL A 174 -7.86 7.77 0.62
N VAL A 175 -6.94 7.89 1.57
CA VAL A 175 -7.04 7.31 2.92
C VAL A 175 -6.49 8.32 3.93
N ASP A 176 -7.28 8.64 4.95
CA ASP A 176 -6.89 9.49 6.08
C ASP A 176 -6.56 8.63 7.30
N ASN A 177 -5.42 8.91 7.93
CA ASN A 177 -5.02 8.36 9.22
C ASN A 177 -5.07 6.82 9.31
N ILE A 178 -4.58 6.10 8.28
CA ILE A 178 -4.32 4.66 8.40
C ILE A 178 -3.13 4.44 9.32
N THR A 179 -3.18 3.38 10.12
CA THR A 179 -2.03 2.94 10.93
C THR A 179 -1.41 1.67 10.37
N SER A 180 -0.18 1.39 10.79
CA SER A 180 0.49 0.11 10.54
C SER A 180 -0.21 -1.11 11.14
N GLU A 181 -1.31 -0.90 11.85
CA GLU A 181 -2.14 -1.92 12.49
C GLU A 181 -3.49 -2.10 11.76
N GLY A 182 -3.65 -1.49 10.58
CA GLY A 182 -4.85 -1.61 9.74
C GLY A 182 -5.92 -0.56 10.03
N GLY A 183 -5.51 0.68 10.32
CA GLY A 183 -6.42 1.75 10.72
C GLY A 183 -6.63 1.79 12.23
N ASP A 184 -7.84 1.58 12.72
CA ASP A 184 -8.14 1.52 14.17
C ASP A 184 -7.94 0.10 14.78
N GLY A 185 -7.15 -0.74 14.10
CA GLY A 185 -6.87 -2.12 14.48
C GLY A 185 -5.87 -2.27 15.63
N PHE A 186 -5.40 -3.51 15.83
CA PHE A 186 -4.33 -3.83 16.78
C PHE A 186 -3.24 -4.62 16.07
N TRP A 187 -1.99 -4.34 16.40
CA TRP A 187 -0.87 -5.08 15.84
C TRP A 187 -0.88 -6.57 16.25
N THR A 188 -0.64 -7.44 15.28
CA THR A 188 -0.18 -8.81 15.50
C THR A 188 1.02 -9.09 14.60
N PRO A 189 1.89 -10.06 14.96
CA PRO A 189 2.95 -10.53 14.06
C PRO A 189 2.48 -11.05 12.70
N GLU A 190 1.22 -11.44 12.60
CA GLU A 190 0.64 -12.09 11.43
C GLU A 190 -0.15 -11.13 10.54
N ASN A 191 -0.49 -9.94 11.04
CA ASN A 191 -1.32 -9.00 10.31
C ASN A 191 -0.54 -8.36 9.17
N SER A 192 -1.16 -8.33 8.00
CA SER A 192 -0.66 -7.66 6.82
C SER A 192 -1.85 -7.10 6.06
N PHE A 193 -1.67 -5.98 5.38
CA PHE A 193 -2.77 -5.25 4.78
C PHE A 193 -2.49 -4.92 3.32
N VAL A 194 -3.55 -4.89 2.54
CA VAL A 194 -3.53 -4.39 1.17
C VAL A 194 -4.48 -3.22 1.08
N TYR A 195 -3.97 -2.07 0.67
CA TYR A 195 -4.80 -1.01 0.09
C TYR A 195 -5.00 -1.30 -1.40
N SER A 196 -6.22 -1.14 -1.92
CA SER A 196 -6.56 -1.35 -3.33
C SER A 196 -7.53 -0.28 -3.81
N GLY A 197 -7.24 0.36 -4.95
CA GLY A 197 -8.14 1.35 -5.56
C GLY A 197 -7.93 1.49 -7.07
N ASP A 198 -8.95 1.98 -7.77
CA ASP A 198 -8.94 2.12 -9.23
C ASP A 198 -8.75 3.59 -9.62
N PHE A 199 -7.62 3.91 -10.24
CA PHE A 199 -7.22 5.29 -10.53
C PHE A 199 -7.01 5.53 -12.02
N THR A 200 -7.38 6.74 -12.47
CA THR A 200 -7.10 7.17 -13.84
C THR A 200 -5.65 7.63 -13.94
N ALA A 201 -4.90 7.08 -14.89
CA ALA A 201 -3.57 7.58 -15.22
C ALA A 201 -3.66 8.96 -15.86
N THR A 202 -2.97 9.95 -15.31
CA THR A 202 -2.97 11.34 -15.76
C THR A 202 -1.71 11.68 -16.54
#